data_AF-A0AAW8KJX8-F1
#
_entry.id   AF-A0AAW8KJX8-F1
#
_cell.length_a   1.000
_cell.length_b   1.000
_cell.length_c   1.000
_cell.angle_alpha   90.00
_cell.angle_beta   90.00
_cell.angle_gamma   90.00
#
_symmetry.space_group_name_H-M   'P 1'
#
loop_
_entity.id
_entity.type
_entity.pdbx_description
1 polymer ?
#
loop_
_entity_poly.entity_id
_entity_poly.type
_entity_poly.pdbx_seq_one_letter_code
_entity_poly.pdbx_strand_id
1 'polypeptide(L)'
;LPHGAYFGTATIVAVKMAKEGKGTKAVAMMCAGMPFANLLGVPLGTFLSHTISWLVPFLMSVALGVITLYMIYKWVPDVEALP
;
A
#
# COMPACT_ATOMS: atom_id res chain seq x y z
N LEU A 1 4.21 -0.17 -17.36
CA LEU A 1 2.96 0.19 -18.07
C LEU A 1 1.64 -0.27 -17.41
N PRO A 2 1.57 -0.54 -16.08
CA PRO A 2 0.33 -0.38 -15.29
C PRO A 2 0.47 0.56 -14.09
N HIS A 3 1.66 1.11 -13.88
CA HIS A 3 1.99 1.94 -12.72
C HIS A 3 1.12 3.21 -12.62
N GLY A 4 0.73 3.79 -13.75
CA GLY A 4 -0.19 4.93 -13.80
C GLY A 4 -1.61 4.57 -13.36
N ALA A 5 -2.11 3.37 -13.68
CA ALA A 5 -3.44 2.92 -13.25
C ALA A 5 -3.48 2.64 -11.73
N TYR A 6 -2.42 2.06 -11.18
CA TYR A 6 -2.29 1.85 -9.73
C TYR A 6 -2.24 3.19 -8.97
N PHE A 7 -1.40 4.13 -9.41
CA PHE A 7 -1.34 5.44 -8.77
C PHE A 7 -2.61 6.26 -8.97
N GLY A 8 -3.26 6.16 -10.13
CA GLY A 8 -4.53 6.83 -10.42
C GLY A 8 -5.64 6.35 -9.50
N THR A 9 -5.86 5.04 -9.42
CA THR A 9 -6.87 4.45 -8.52
C THR A 9 -6.58 4.75 -7.05
N ALA A 10 -5.32 4.61 -6.61
CA ALA A 10 -4.93 4.92 -5.24
C ALA A 10 -5.11 6.41 -4.89
N THR A 11 -4.82 7.32 -5.81
CA THR A 11 -5.06 8.77 -5.64
C THR A 11 -6.55 9.09 -5.52
N ILE A 12 -7.40 8.49 -6.36
CA ILE A 12 -8.86 8.69 -6.31
C ILE A 12 -9.42 8.21 -4.97
N VAL A 13 -9.02 7.01 -4.54
CA VAL A 13 -9.43 6.46 -3.24
C VAL A 13 -8.94 7.33 -2.09
N ALA A 14 -7.67 7.77 -2.12
CA ALA A 14 -7.10 8.63 -1.08
C ALA A 14 -7.81 9.99 -0.97
N VAL A 15 -8.21 10.60 -2.10
CA VAL A 15 -8.96 11.86 -2.11
C VAL A 15 -10.39 11.65 -1.62
N LYS A 16 -11.05 10.55 -2.00
CA LYS A 16 -12.42 10.22 -1.55
C LYS A 16 -12.48 9.90 -0.06
N MET A 17 -11.41 9.36 0.52
CA MET A 17 -11.29 9.09 1.95
C MET A 17 -10.80 10.31 2.76
N ALA A 18 -10.28 11.34 2.10
CA ALA A 18 -9.81 12.56 2.75
C ALA A 18 -10.95 13.55 3.01
N LYS A 19 -10.89 14.22 4.17
CA LYS A 19 -11.82 15.31 4.54
C LYS A 19 -11.78 16.43 3.49
N GLU A 20 -12.92 17.07 3.20
CA GLU A 20 -13.05 18.12 2.17
C GLU A 20 -11.89 19.14 2.24
N GLY A 21 -11.25 19.37 1.09
CA GLY A 21 -10.08 20.26 0.96
C GLY A 21 -8.72 19.66 1.34
N LYS A 22 -8.64 18.41 1.82
CA LYS A 22 -7.36 17.76 2.23
C LYS A 22 -6.88 16.63 1.31
N GLY A 23 -7.46 16.48 0.12
CA GLY A 23 -7.07 15.46 -0.86
C GLY A 23 -5.57 15.46 -1.17
N THR A 24 -4.98 16.63 -1.42
CA THR A 24 -3.55 16.78 -1.70
C THR A 24 -2.66 16.27 -0.56
N LYS A 25 -3.09 16.46 0.70
CA LYS A 25 -2.34 15.97 1.87
C LYS A 25 -2.41 14.45 2.01
N ALA A 26 -3.54 13.84 1.67
CA ALA A 26 -3.69 12.38 1.67
C ALA A 26 -2.82 11.73 0.59
N VAL A 27 -2.79 12.30 -0.61
CA VAL A 27 -1.92 11.84 -1.71
C VAL A 27 -0.44 12.02 -1.34
N ALA A 28 -0.08 13.15 -0.72
CA ALA A 28 1.30 13.37 -0.24
C ALA A 28 1.71 12.32 0.81
N MET A 29 0.82 11.96 1.75
CA MET A 29 1.08 10.89 2.71
C MET A 29 1.23 9.52 2.04
N MET A 30 0.40 9.22 1.03
CA MET A 30 0.53 8.00 0.23
C MET A 30 1.90 7.93 -0.46
N CYS A 31 2.34 9.02 -1.09
CA CYS A 31 3.64 9.09 -1.73
C CYS A 31 4.80 9.02 -0.72
N ALA A 32 4.65 9.64 0.46
CA ALA A 32 5.65 9.58 1.52
C ALA A 32 5.83 8.17 2.11
N GLY A 33 4.77 7.33 2.05
CA GLY A 33 4.82 5.95 2.52
C GLY A 33 5.72 5.03 1.68
N MET A 34 5.86 5.27 0.37
CA MET A 34 6.67 4.43 -0.52
C MET A 34 8.16 4.35 -0.15
N PRO A 35 8.89 5.47 0.04
CA PRO A 35 10.28 5.42 0.44
C PRO A 35 10.45 4.74 1.81
N PHE A 36 9.52 4.97 2.74
CA PHE A 36 9.52 4.27 4.03
C PHE A 36 9.35 2.75 3.88
N ALA A 37 8.41 2.33 3.02
CA ALA A 37 8.18 0.92 2.74
C ALA A 37 9.40 0.25 2.10
N ASN A 38 10.10 0.93 1.18
CA ASN A 38 11.32 0.41 0.58
C ASN A 38 12.49 0.38 1.57
N LEU A 39 12.65 1.45 2.36
CA LEU A 39 13.73 1.58 3.34
C LEU A 39 13.66 0.48 4.41
N LEU A 40 12.45 0.10 4.84
CA LEU A 40 12.28 -0.96 5.83
C LEU A 40 12.15 -2.35 5.17
N GLY A 41 11.41 -2.45 4.07
CA GLY A 41 11.07 -3.72 3.44
C GLY A 41 12.27 -4.45 2.85
N VAL A 42 13.19 -3.75 2.19
CA VAL A 42 14.37 -4.37 1.56
C VAL A 42 15.36 -4.93 2.59
N PRO A 43 15.81 -4.18 3.60
CA PRO A 43 16.74 -4.74 4.60
C PRO A 43 16.08 -5.81 5.47
N LEU A 44 14.81 -5.65 5.86
CA LEU A 44 14.10 -6.70 6.60
C LEU A 44 13.95 -7.97 5.77
N GLY A 45 13.55 -7.85 4.50
CA GLY A 45 13.45 -8.99 3.59
C GLY A 45 14.80 -9.70 3.37
N THR A 46 15.88 -8.92 3.24
CA THR A 46 17.24 -9.45 3.05
C THR A 46 17.74 -10.13 4.32
N PHE A 47 17.54 -9.52 5.49
CA PHE A 47 17.96 -10.06 6.78
C PHE A 47 17.25 -11.38 7.09
N LEU A 48 15.94 -11.45 6.87
CA LEU A 48 15.14 -12.68 7.02
C LEU A 48 15.53 -13.74 5.98
N SER A 49 15.85 -13.35 4.75
CA SER A 49 16.31 -14.27 3.71
C SER A 49 17.67 -14.89 4.04
N HIS A 50 18.55 -14.14 4.72
CA HIS A 50 19.90 -14.59 5.07
C HIS A 50 19.95 -15.43 6.35
N THR A 51 18.99 -15.24 7.27
CA THR A 51 18.96 -15.97 8.56
C THR A 51 18.16 -17.26 8.53
N ILE A 52 17.07 -17.33 7.76
CA ILE A 52 16.12 -18.46 7.84
C ILE A 52 16.04 -19.22 6.52
N SER A 53 15.60 -18.59 5.43
CA SER A 53 15.43 -19.23 4.12
C SER A 53 14.94 -18.21 3.09
N TRP A 54 15.17 -18.47 1.80
CA TRP A 54 14.71 -17.60 0.70
C TRP A 54 13.17 -17.54 0.54
N LEU A 55 12.41 -18.44 1.18
CA LEU A 55 10.94 -18.45 1.13
C LEU A 55 10.31 -17.39 2.03
N VAL A 56 11.05 -16.90 3.02
CA VAL A 56 10.58 -15.94 4.00
C VAL A 56 10.21 -14.58 3.38
N PRO A 57 11.00 -13.98 2.45
CA PRO A 57 10.58 -12.75 1.77
C PRO A 57 9.29 -12.94 0.95
N PHE A 58 9.06 -14.12 0.36
CA PHE A 58 7.79 -14.43 -0.30
C PHE A 58 6.62 -14.47 0.68
N LEU A 59 6.79 -15.17 1.82
CA LEU A 59 5.78 -15.22 2.88
C LEU A 59 5.50 -13.84 3.49
N MET A 60 6.53 -13.00 3.66
CA MET A 60 6.39 -11.62 4.12
C MET A 60 5.61 -10.77 3.12
N SER A 61 5.87 -10.93 1.82
CA SER A 61 5.12 -10.22 0.76
C SER A 61 3.64 -10.65 0.75
N VAL A 62 3.36 -11.95 0.90
CA VAL A 62 1.99 -12.47 1.04
C VAL A 62 1.32 -11.91 2.29
N ALA A 63 2.01 -11.90 3.44
CA ALA A 63 1.47 -11.34 4.69
C ALA A 63 1.12 -9.85 4.56
N LEU A 64 2.01 -9.05 3.96
CA LEU A 64 1.75 -7.63 3.64
C LEU A 64 0.57 -7.47 2.67
N GLY A 65 0.46 -8.34 1.67
CA GLY A 65 -0.67 -8.38 0.75
C GLY A 65 -1.99 -8.65 1.48
N VAL A 66 -2.03 -9.66 2.35
CA VAL A 66 -3.21 -10.00 3.16
C VAL A 66 -3.57 -8.87 4.13
N ILE A 67 -2.58 -8.25 4.79
CA ILE A 67 -2.80 -7.09 5.66
C ILE A 67 -3.42 -5.95 4.86
N THR A 68 -2.88 -5.65 3.67
CA THR A 68 -3.40 -4.60 2.79
C THR A 68 -4.85 -4.91 2.39
N LEU A 69 -5.13 -6.16 2.03
CA LEU A 69 -6.47 -6.61 1.63
C LEU A 69 -7.46 -6.55 2.81
N TYR A 70 -7.01 -6.89 4.02
CA TYR A 70 -7.80 -6.77 5.24
C TYR A 70 -8.07 -5.31 5.62
N MET A 71 -7.07 -4.44 5.47
CA MET A 71 -7.25 -2.99 5.69
C MET A 71 -8.23 -2.41 4.68
N ILE A 72 -8.14 -2.79 3.40
CA ILE A 72 -9.13 -2.40 2.40
C ILE A 72 -10.52 -2.90 2.81
N TYR A 73 -10.67 -4.19 3.12
CA TYR A 73 -11.95 -4.78 3.49
C TYR A 73 -12.60 -4.13 4.71
N LYS A 74 -11.81 -3.75 5.71
CA LYS A 74 -12.32 -3.18 6.97
C LYS A 74 -12.51 -1.66 6.93
N TRP A 75 -11.65 -0.94 6.22
CA TRP A 75 -11.60 0.53 6.24
C TRP A 75 -12.08 1.18 4.95
N VAL A 76 -12.27 0.44 3.86
CA VAL A 76 -12.96 0.92 2.67
C VAL A 76 -14.42 0.48 2.79
N PRO A 77 -15.32 1.31 3.36
CA PRO A 77 -16.75 1.09 3.19
C PRO A 77 -17.10 1.20 1.71
N ASP A 78 -18.10 0.43 1.28
CA ASP A 78 -18.62 0.31 -0.09
C ASP A 78 -18.67 1.66 -0.80
N VAL A 79 -17.59 2.00 -1.52
CA VAL A 79 -17.58 3.18 -2.38
C VAL A 79 -18.21 2.72 -3.67
N GLU A 80 -19.50 3.03 -3.79
CA GLU A 80 -20.31 2.90 -5.00
C GLU A 80 -19.42 3.12 -6.24
N ALA A 81 -19.35 2.09 -7.08
CA ALA A 81 -18.65 2.16 -8.36
C ALA A 81 -19.22 3.36 -9.12
N LEU A 82 -18.38 4.35 -9.41
CA LEU A 82 -18.82 5.45 -10.27
C LEU A 82 -19.11 4.88 -11.68
N PRO A 83 -20.19 5.34 -12.34
CA PRO A 83 -20.53 4.98 -13.71
C PRO A 83 -19.46 5.37 -14.74
#